data_AF-A0A9E1Y9Q9-F1
#
_entry.id   AF-A0A9E1Y9Q9-F1
#
_cell.length_a   1.000
_cell.length_b   1.000
_cell.length_c   1.000
_cell.angle_alpha   90.00
_cell.angle_beta   90.00
_cell.angle_gamma   90.00
#
_symmetry.space_group_name_H-M   'P 1'
#
loop_
_entity.id
_entity.type
_entity.pdbx_description
1 polymer ?
#
loop_
_entity_poly.entity_id
_entity_poly.type
_entity_poly.pdbx_seq_one_letter_code
_entity_poly.pdbx_strand_id
1 'polypeptide(L)'
;MLTLLNSWYEEDHKFVRWSPASQARLREAKISLGDQLKPFLSLRCKHIKGRGGAKGSVRFAQVMARQYRYVARFDIRHYYESLNHEVLLRLLQESGITAENMALVNEYLSLPDTQRKGCGMVAGGSISPLLGAVYLTPLDRAMEQLQPRHDIRYQRFMDDYLIFAPTRHKLK
;
A
#
# COMPACT_ATOMS: atom_id res chain seq x y z
N MET A 1 -4.20 -23.65 -1.40
CA MET A 1 -4.74 -23.07 -2.63
C MET A 1 -5.98 -22.26 -2.32
N LEU A 2 -6.08 -21.05 -2.87
CA LEU A 2 -7.22 -20.15 -2.83
C LEU A 2 -8.23 -20.54 -3.92
N THR A 3 -9.50 -20.29 -3.62
CA THR A 3 -10.63 -20.59 -4.51
C THR A 3 -11.44 -19.33 -4.69
N LEU A 4 -11.46 -18.83 -5.92
CA LEU A 4 -12.26 -17.70 -6.36
C LEU A 4 -13.64 -18.23 -6.81
N LEU A 5 -14.72 -17.75 -6.19
CA LEU A 5 -16.08 -18.15 -6.55
C LEU A 5 -16.67 -17.30 -7.68
N ASN A 6 -16.39 -16.00 -7.67
CA ASN A 6 -16.87 -15.08 -8.70
C ASN A 6 -15.99 -13.82 -8.78
N SER A 7 -16.01 -13.15 -9.93
CA SER A 7 -15.47 -11.79 -10.11
C SER A 7 -16.39 -10.97 -10.99
N TRP A 8 -16.57 -9.69 -10.68
CA TRP A 8 -17.40 -8.77 -11.46
C TRP A 8 -16.75 -7.38 -11.49
N TYR A 9 -17.27 -6.51 -12.34
CA TYR A 9 -16.88 -5.10 -12.39
C TYR A 9 -18.07 -4.24 -11.96
N GLU A 10 -17.79 -3.20 -11.18
CA GLU A 10 -18.75 -2.20 -10.75
C GLU A 10 -18.01 -0.86 -10.71
N GLU A 11 -18.55 0.15 -11.42
CA GLU A 11 -17.90 1.46 -11.60
C GLU A 11 -16.42 1.36 -12.05
N ASP A 12 -16.15 0.53 -13.07
CA ASP A 12 -14.81 0.20 -13.60
C ASP A 12 -13.84 -0.51 -12.63
N HIS A 13 -14.26 -0.75 -11.39
CA HIS A 13 -13.47 -1.46 -10.40
C HIS A 13 -13.74 -2.96 -10.41
N LYS A 14 -12.68 -3.76 -10.35
CA LYS A 14 -12.79 -5.21 -10.25
C LYS A 14 -13.04 -5.66 -8.81
N PHE A 15 -14.09 -6.44 -8.62
CA PHE A 15 -14.44 -7.09 -7.36
C PHE A 15 -14.34 -8.61 -7.47
N VAL A 16 -14.09 -9.26 -6.33
CA VAL A 16 -13.98 -10.71 -6.23
C VAL A 16 -14.67 -11.25 -5.00
N ARG A 17 -15.26 -12.44 -5.15
CA ARG A 17 -15.79 -13.25 -4.06
C ARG A 17 -14.97 -14.50 -3.91
N TRP A 18 -14.21 -14.57 -2.83
CA TRP A 18 -13.47 -15.77 -2.41
C TRP A 18 -14.40 -16.77 -1.72
N SER A 19 -14.06 -18.05 -1.77
CA SER A 19 -14.74 -19.07 -0.96
C SER A 19 -14.59 -18.78 0.54
N PRO A 20 -15.53 -19.20 1.41
CA PRO A 20 -15.40 -18.98 2.85
C PRO A 20 -14.07 -19.48 3.44
N ALA A 21 -13.59 -20.64 2.98
CA ALA A 21 -12.30 -21.20 3.38
C ALA A 21 -11.13 -20.30 2.94
N SER A 22 -11.16 -19.79 1.71
CA SER A 22 -10.15 -18.84 1.22
C SER A 22 -10.20 -17.50 1.93
N GLN A 23 -11.39 -16.99 2.28
CA GLN A 23 -11.53 -15.78 3.08
C GLN A 23 -10.92 -15.95 4.48
N ALA A 24 -11.14 -17.08 5.14
CA ALA A 24 -10.52 -17.40 6.42
C ALA A 24 -9.00 -17.42 6.31
N ARG A 25 -8.47 -18.17 5.33
CA ARG A 25 -7.02 -18.25 5.06
C ARG A 25 -6.41 -16.88 4.77
N LEU A 26 -7.07 -16.03 3.97
CA LEU A 26 -6.61 -14.68 3.67
C LEU A 26 -6.64 -13.75 4.90
N ARG A 27 -7.55 -13.97 5.87
CA ARG A 27 -7.57 -13.23 7.13
C ARG A 27 -6.43 -13.65 8.06
N GLU A 28 -6.11 -14.94 8.13
CA GLU A 28 -4.96 -15.46 8.87
C GLU A 28 -3.64 -14.97 8.26
N ALA A 29 -3.51 -15.10 6.93
CA ALA A 29 -2.36 -14.61 6.19
C ALA A 29 -2.15 -13.11 6.38
N LYS A 30 -3.21 -12.30 6.48
CA LYS A 30 -3.11 -10.86 6.79
C LYS A 30 -2.35 -10.59 8.08
N ILE A 31 -2.56 -11.42 9.11
CA ILE A 31 -1.88 -11.26 10.41
C ILE A 31 -0.41 -11.63 10.25
N SER A 32 -0.13 -12.82 9.72
CA SER A 32 1.23 -13.32 9.48
C SER A 32 2.05 -12.39 8.57
N LEU A 33 1.51 -12.00 7.41
CA LEU A 33 2.10 -11.01 6.51
C LEU A 33 2.30 -9.67 7.22
N GLY A 34 1.33 -9.24 8.02
CA GLY A 34 1.41 -7.99 8.78
C GLY A 34 2.63 -7.96 9.68
N ASP A 35 2.87 -9.04 10.43
CA ASP A 35 4.00 -9.15 11.35
C ASP A 35 5.34 -9.22 10.61
N GLN A 36 5.41 -10.00 9.52
CA GLN A 36 6.62 -10.11 8.68
C GLN A 36 6.97 -8.82 7.95
N LEU A 37 5.97 -8.09 7.43
CA LEU A 37 6.19 -6.89 6.61
C LEU A 37 6.37 -5.62 7.43
N LYS A 38 5.87 -5.58 8.68
CA LYS A 38 5.91 -4.36 9.51
C LYS A 38 7.30 -3.74 9.67
N PRO A 39 8.42 -4.51 9.82
CA PRO A 39 9.77 -3.94 9.87
C PRO A 39 10.22 -3.33 8.53
N PHE A 40 9.75 -3.87 7.40
CA PHE A 40 10.12 -3.41 6.06
C PHE A 40 9.44 -2.10 5.66
N LEU A 41 8.23 -1.86 6.18
CA LEU A 41 7.37 -0.71 5.83
C LEU A 41 7.75 0.57 6.61
N SER A 42 7.79 1.71 5.92
CA SER A 42 8.08 3.03 6.52
C SER A 42 7.08 3.45 7.60
N LEU A 43 7.57 4.04 8.71
CA LEU A 43 6.72 4.61 9.77
C LEU A 43 5.87 5.81 9.32
N ARG A 44 6.15 6.38 8.14
CA ARG A 44 5.37 7.45 7.49
C ARG A 44 4.12 6.93 6.79
N CYS A 45 4.04 5.63 6.51
CA CYS A 45 2.87 4.94 5.99
C CYS A 45 1.85 4.67 7.13
N LYS A 46 0.78 5.46 7.21
CA LYS A 46 -0.09 5.55 8.40
C LYS A 46 -1.27 4.60 8.45
N HIS A 47 -1.69 4.01 7.33
CA HIS A 47 -2.79 3.03 7.31
C HIS A 47 -2.42 1.67 7.89
N ILE A 48 -1.14 1.42 8.16
CA ILE A 48 -0.69 0.21 8.85
C ILE A 48 -1.13 0.23 10.31
N LYS A 49 -1.62 -0.93 10.80
CA LYS A 49 -2.11 -1.10 12.17
C LYS A 49 -1.05 -0.65 13.18
N GLY A 50 -1.49 0.15 14.15
CA GLY A 50 -0.62 0.70 15.20
C GLY A 50 0.17 1.96 14.82
N ARG A 51 0.00 2.51 13.61
CA ARG A 51 0.70 3.74 13.17
C ARG A 51 -0.13 5.02 13.25
N GLY A 52 -1.31 4.96 13.86
CA GLY A 52 -2.21 6.09 14.11
C GLY A 52 -3.39 6.20 13.14
N GLY A 53 -3.36 5.52 11.99
CA GLY A 53 -4.46 5.48 11.04
C GLY A 53 -4.86 6.88 10.53
N ALA A 54 -6.12 7.03 10.12
CA ALA A 54 -6.63 8.28 9.59
C ALA A 54 -6.54 9.43 10.61
N LYS A 55 -6.95 9.19 11.86
CA LYS A 55 -6.90 10.20 12.93
C LYS A 55 -5.47 10.68 13.21
N GLY A 56 -4.50 9.76 13.25
CA GLY A 56 -3.09 10.11 13.41
C GLY A 56 -2.54 10.87 12.22
N SER A 57 -3.03 10.59 11.02
CA SER A 57 -2.63 11.29 9.79
C SER A 57 -3.12 12.74 9.79
N VAL A 58 -4.41 12.95 10.10
CA VAL A 58 -5.00 14.29 10.23
C VAL A 58 -4.27 15.11 11.29
N ARG A 59 -4.00 14.53 12.48
CA ARG A 59 -3.27 15.22 13.54
C ARG A 59 -1.87 15.64 13.08
N PHE A 60 -1.14 14.75 12.42
CA PHE A 60 0.18 15.07 11.88
C PHE A 60 0.09 16.21 10.86
N ALA A 61 -0.84 16.14 9.92
CA ALA A 61 -1.03 17.18 8.91
C ALA A 61 -1.33 18.54 9.55
N GLN A 62 -2.18 18.60 10.58
CA GLN A 62 -2.47 19.83 11.33
C GLN A 62 -1.22 20.41 12.01
N VAL A 63 -0.37 19.57 12.60
CA VAL A 63 0.88 20.03 13.24
C VAL A 63 1.85 20.55 12.18
N MET A 64 2.04 19.82 11.08
CA MET A 64 2.96 20.24 10.01
C MET A 64 2.48 21.48 9.29
N ALA A 65 1.18 21.66 9.09
CA ALA A 65 0.60 22.87 8.49
C ALA A 65 0.84 24.14 9.32
N ARG A 66 1.11 24.02 10.62
CA ARG A 66 1.52 25.15 11.47
C ARG A 66 3.02 25.45 11.37
N GLN A 67 3.83 24.48 10.97
CA GLN A 67 5.29 24.59 10.89
C GLN A 67 5.77 24.94 9.48
N TYR A 68 5.04 24.51 8.45
CA TYR A 68 5.42 24.67 7.05
C TYR A 68 4.34 25.46 6.30
N ARG A 69 4.78 26.45 5.52
CA ARG A 69 3.89 27.35 4.78
C ARG A 69 3.24 26.71 3.55
N TYR A 70 3.85 25.67 3.00
CA TYR A 70 3.40 25.03 1.76
C TYR A 70 3.19 23.53 1.97
N VAL A 71 2.16 23.00 1.32
CA VAL A 71 1.87 21.56 1.25
C VAL A 71 1.53 21.20 -0.19
N ALA A 72 2.09 20.09 -0.66
CA ALA A 72 1.64 19.42 -1.87
C ALA A 72 0.92 18.13 -1.47
N ARG A 73 -0.27 17.92 -2.04
CA ARG A 73 -1.03 16.69 -1.93
C ARG A 73 -0.93 15.94 -3.25
N PHE A 74 -0.70 14.65 -3.15
CA PHE A 74 -0.66 13.74 -4.28
C PHE A 74 -1.62 12.58 -4.02
N ASP A 75 -2.20 12.10 -5.10
CA ASP A 75 -3.10 10.96 -5.15
C ASP A 75 -2.70 10.12 -6.37
N ILE A 76 -2.62 8.80 -6.22
CA ILE A 76 -2.17 7.91 -7.30
C ILE A 76 -3.39 7.42 -8.06
N ARG A 77 -3.57 7.96 -9.26
CA ARG A 77 -4.67 7.59 -10.15
C ARG A 77 -4.69 6.07 -10.42
N HIS A 78 -5.87 5.45 -10.29
CA HIS A 78 -6.07 4.01 -10.54
C HIS A 78 -5.08 3.13 -9.77
N TYR A 79 -4.75 3.50 -8.53
CA TYR A 79 -3.64 2.91 -7.79
C TYR A 79 -3.63 1.37 -7.83
N TYR A 80 -4.72 0.74 -7.40
CA TYR A 80 -4.80 -0.71 -7.37
C TYR A 80 -4.84 -1.34 -8.76
N GLU A 81 -5.47 -0.73 -9.76
CA GLU A 81 -5.58 -1.25 -11.13
C GLU A 81 -4.25 -1.19 -11.89
N SER A 82 -3.42 -0.19 -11.60
CA SER A 82 -2.12 0.03 -12.24
C SER A 82 -0.96 -0.74 -11.61
N LEU A 83 -1.19 -1.41 -10.47
CA LEU A 83 -0.13 -2.04 -9.69
C LEU A 83 0.53 -3.19 -10.46
N ASN A 84 1.84 -3.09 -10.72
CA ASN A 84 2.58 -4.12 -11.43
C ASN A 84 2.95 -5.30 -10.50
N HIS A 85 2.59 -6.53 -10.89
CA HIS A 85 2.78 -7.72 -10.06
C HIS A 85 4.25 -8.07 -9.88
N GLU A 86 5.07 -7.97 -10.93
CA GLU A 86 6.51 -8.27 -10.86
C GLU A 86 7.22 -7.35 -9.86
N VAL A 87 6.93 -6.05 -9.91
CA VAL A 87 7.48 -5.08 -8.96
C VAL A 87 7.04 -5.41 -7.53
N LEU A 88 5.76 -5.72 -7.32
CA LEU A 88 5.26 -6.09 -5.99
C LEU A 88 5.92 -7.37 -5.46
N LEU A 89 5.98 -8.42 -6.26
CA LEU A 89 6.55 -9.72 -5.88
C LEU A 89 8.04 -9.61 -5.55
N ARG A 90 8.79 -8.81 -6.33
CA ARG A 90 10.19 -8.50 -6.01
C ARG A 90 10.34 -7.80 -4.65
N LEU A 91 9.52 -6.78 -4.39
CA LEU A 91 9.56 -6.06 -3.11
C LEU A 91 9.18 -6.97 -1.92
N LEU A 92 8.24 -7.89 -2.13
CA LEU A 92 7.88 -8.90 -1.12
C LEU A 92 9.04 -9.87 -0.88
N GLN A 93 9.75 -10.28 -1.92
CA GLN A 93 10.92 -11.15 -1.77
C GLN A 93 12.04 -10.44 -0.98
N GLU A 94 12.32 -9.18 -1.30
CA GLU A 94 13.28 -8.34 -0.56
C GLU A 94 12.88 -8.13 0.91
N SER A 95 11.57 -8.17 1.21
CA SER A 95 11.08 -8.02 2.58
C SER A 95 11.22 -9.28 3.46
N GLY A 96 11.62 -10.41 2.87
CA GLY A 96 11.89 -11.64 3.62
C GLY A 96 10.65 -12.38 4.11
N ILE A 97 9.50 -12.23 3.43
CA ILE A 97 8.32 -13.05 3.76
C ILE A 97 8.58 -14.53 3.52
N THR A 98 7.86 -15.39 4.24
CA THR A 98 7.98 -16.84 4.08
C THR A 98 7.53 -17.30 2.70
N ALA A 99 8.08 -18.42 2.22
CA ALA A 99 7.69 -19.03 0.94
C ALA A 99 6.18 -19.34 0.87
N GLU A 100 5.57 -19.73 2.00
CA GLU A 100 4.12 -19.94 2.08
C GLU A 100 3.32 -18.66 1.83
N ASN A 101 3.70 -17.55 2.48
CA ASN A 101 3.06 -16.26 2.28
C ASN A 101 3.28 -15.75 0.85
N MET A 102 4.47 -15.96 0.30
CA MET A 102 4.78 -15.62 -1.09
C MET A 102 3.89 -16.41 -2.06
N ALA A 103 3.74 -17.73 -1.88
CA ALA A 103 2.87 -18.55 -2.71
C ALA A 103 1.40 -18.09 -2.62
N LEU A 104 0.92 -17.79 -1.41
CA LEU A 104 -0.44 -17.27 -1.21
C LEU A 104 -0.67 -15.92 -1.90
N VAL A 105 0.30 -15.01 -1.85
CA VAL A 105 0.20 -13.72 -2.56
C VAL A 105 0.19 -13.91 -4.07
N ASN A 106 1.02 -14.82 -4.60
CA ASN A 106 0.99 -15.16 -6.02
C ASN A 106 -0.39 -15.67 -6.46
N GLU A 107 -1.00 -16.58 -5.70
CA GLU A 107 -2.37 -17.04 -5.97
C GLU A 107 -3.39 -15.89 -5.86
N TYR A 108 -3.24 -15.03 -4.85
CA TYR A 108 -4.14 -13.89 -4.62
C TYR A 108 -4.14 -12.89 -5.78
N LEU A 109 -2.99 -12.65 -6.41
CA LEU A 109 -2.84 -11.75 -7.56
C LEU A 109 -3.25 -12.41 -8.89
N SER A 110 -2.88 -13.67 -9.10
CA SER A 110 -3.08 -14.36 -10.38
C SER A 110 -4.51 -14.83 -10.62
N LEU A 111 -5.23 -15.28 -9.58
CA LEU A 111 -6.60 -15.80 -9.76
C LEU A 111 -7.57 -14.73 -10.28
N PRO A 112 -7.54 -13.47 -9.80
CA PRO A 112 -8.32 -12.41 -10.40
C PRO A 112 -7.77 -11.92 -11.74
N ASP A 113 -6.48 -12.08 -12.05
CA ASP A 113 -5.88 -11.64 -13.32
C ASP A 113 -6.11 -12.65 -14.47
N THR A 114 -7.37 -12.82 -14.85
CA THR A 114 -7.79 -13.77 -15.89
C THR A 114 -7.20 -13.49 -17.26
N GLN A 115 -6.84 -12.24 -17.54
CA GLN A 115 -6.20 -11.83 -18.80
C GLN A 115 -4.67 -11.90 -18.75
N ARG A 116 -4.09 -12.32 -17.62
CA ARG A 116 -2.63 -12.44 -17.39
C ARG A 116 -1.89 -11.15 -17.76
N LYS A 117 -2.45 -10.00 -17.39
CA LYS A 117 -1.82 -8.69 -17.64
C LYS A 117 -0.58 -8.48 -16.78
N GLY A 118 -0.44 -9.22 -15.67
CA GLY A 118 0.62 -9.00 -14.69
C GLY A 118 0.47 -7.66 -13.97
N CYS A 119 -0.74 -7.11 -13.95
CA CYS A 119 -1.04 -5.87 -13.25
C CYS A 119 -2.45 -5.87 -12.66
N GLY A 120 -2.67 -4.98 -11.71
CA GLY A 120 -3.94 -4.79 -11.03
C GLY A 120 -4.11 -5.62 -9.77
N MET A 121 -4.89 -5.11 -8.83
CA MET A 121 -5.27 -5.81 -7.61
C MET A 121 -6.68 -5.39 -7.21
N VAL A 122 -7.40 -6.27 -6.51
CA VAL A 122 -8.75 -5.95 -6.04
C VAL A 122 -8.68 -5.00 -4.85
N ALA A 123 -9.25 -3.80 -4.96
CA ALA A 123 -9.18 -2.76 -3.94
C ALA A 123 -9.81 -3.16 -2.58
N GLY A 124 -10.84 -4.03 -2.59
CA GLY A 124 -11.57 -4.49 -1.40
C GLY A 124 -11.01 -5.74 -0.71
N GLY A 125 -9.84 -6.23 -1.12
CA GLY A 125 -9.25 -7.44 -0.56
C GLY A 125 -8.76 -7.31 0.88
N SER A 126 -8.80 -8.41 1.64
CA SER A 126 -8.37 -8.40 3.05
C SER A 126 -6.88 -8.04 3.22
N ILE A 127 -6.03 -8.44 2.26
CA ILE A 127 -4.59 -8.20 2.25
C ILE A 127 -4.15 -7.07 1.31
N SER A 128 -5.04 -6.58 0.42
CA SER A 128 -4.73 -5.52 -0.56
C SER A 128 -4.15 -4.25 0.05
N PRO A 129 -4.64 -3.73 1.20
CA PRO A 129 -4.03 -2.56 1.84
C PRO A 129 -2.57 -2.76 2.25
N LEU A 130 -2.21 -3.98 2.65
CA LEU A 130 -0.86 -4.31 3.10
C LEU A 130 0.08 -4.46 1.90
N LEU A 131 -0.37 -5.14 0.83
CA LEU A 131 0.39 -5.25 -0.41
C LEU A 131 0.58 -3.86 -1.07
N GLY A 132 -0.45 -3.02 -1.03
CA GLY A 132 -0.32 -1.62 -1.44
C GLY A 132 0.59 -0.78 -0.53
N ALA A 133 0.80 -1.16 0.73
CA ALA A 133 1.83 -0.50 1.53
C ALA A 133 3.24 -0.87 1.06
N VAL A 134 3.46 -2.15 0.76
CA VAL A 134 4.75 -2.68 0.27
C VAL A 134 5.11 -2.04 -1.07
N TYR A 135 4.17 -1.99 -2.01
CA TYR A 135 4.41 -1.45 -3.35
C TYR A 135 4.97 -0.02 -3.36
N LEU A 136 4.50 0.83 -2.43
CA LEU A 136 4.93 2.22 -2.30
C LEU A 136 6.08 2.42 -1.29
N THR A 137 6.67 1.35 -0.78
CA THR A 137 7.83 1.45 0.13
C THR A 137 9.05 2.12 -0.52
N PRO A 138 9.37 1.91 -1.82
CA PRO A 138 10.45 2.65 -2.47
C PRO A 138 10.22 4.16 -2.47
N LEU A 139 8.98 4.61 -2.71
CA LEU A 139 8.60 6.03 -2.60
C LEU A 139 8.82 6.52 -1.17
N ASP A 140 8.34 5.80 -0.17
CA ASP A 140 8.50 6.20 1.23
C ASP A 140 9.98 6.37 1.61
N ARG A 141 10.83 5.43 1.21
CA ARG A 141 12.27 5.47 1.50
C ARG A 141 12.95 6.65 0.81
N ALA A 142 12.64 6.90 -0.46
CA ALA A 142 13.16 8.04 -1.20
C ALA A 142 12.75 9.35 -0.52
N MET A 143 11.48 9.48 -0.12
CA MET A 143 10.99 10.66 0.59
C MET A 143 11.68 10.85 1.94
N GLU A 144 11.84 9.79 2.73
CA GLU A 144 12.54 9.83 4.02
C GLU A 144 13.99 10.31 3.88
N GLN A 145 14.70 9.88 2.82
CA GLN A 145 16.07 10.33 2.52
C GLN A 145 16.13 11.82 2.11
N LEU A 146 15.08 12.32 1.44
CA LEU A 146 15.00 13.72 1.01
C LEU A 146 14.60 14.68 2.15
N GLN A 147 13.84 14.21 3.14
CA GLN A 147 13.38 15.03 4.28
C GLN A 147 14.47 15.90 4.93
N PRO A 148 15.61 15.34 5.40
CA PRO A 148 16.65 16.16 6.05
C PRO A 148 17.36 17.10 5.08
N ARG A 149 17.56 16.68 3.83
CA ARG A 149 18.29 17.48 2.82
C ARG A 149 17.51 18.71 2.38
N HIS A 150 16.19 18.58 2.27
CA HIS A 150 15.33 19.62 1.76
C HIS A 150 14.47 20.28 2.84
N ASP A 151 14.63 19.93 4.12
CA ASP A 151 13.72 20.37 5.19
C ASP A 151 12.26 20.22 4.77
N ILE A 152 11.89 19.02 4.35
CA ILE A 152 10.51 18.66 4.00
C ILE A 152 9.99 17.60 4.96
N ARG A 153 8.67 17.50 5.09
CA ARG A 153 8.01 16.45 5.87
C ARG A 153 7.04 15.67 5.01
N TYR A 154 7.14 14.35 5.09
CA TYR A 154 6.38 13.41 4.30
C TYR A 154 5.48 12.55 5.20
N GLN A 155 4.27 12.30 4.72
CA GLN A 155 3.37 11.30 5.28
C GLN A 155 2.44 10.76 4.21
N ARG A 156 2.13 9.47 4.30
CA ARG A 156 1.23 8.78 3.39
C ARG A 156 0.14 8.01 4.14
N PHE A 157 -1.05 7.99 3.57
CA PHE A 157 -2.16 7.14 3.99
C PHE A 157 -2.75 6.48 2.74
N MET A 158 -2.58 5.17 2.59
CA MET A 158 -2.84 4.47 1.33
C MET A 158 -2.04 5.09 0.16
N ASP A 159 -2.71 5.54 -0.89
CA ASP A 159 -2.19 6.21 -2.07
C ASP A 159 -2.16 7.75 -1.95
N ASP A 160 -2.94 8.34 -1.05
CA ASP A 160 -2.83 9.77 -0.72
C ASP A 160 -1.54 10.04 0.09
N TYR A 161 -0.71 10.98 -0.38
CA TYR A 161 0.44 11.45 0.40
C TYR A 161 0.61 12.97 0.37
N LEU A 162 1.19 13.48 1.45
CA LEU A 162 1.43 14.89 1.68
C LEU A 162 2.93 15.16 1.81
N ILE A 163 3.38 16.25 1.19
CA ILE A 163 4.72 16.80 1.34
C ILE A 163 4.61 18.23 1.83
N PHE A 164 5.12 18.51 3.03
CA PHE A 164 5.17 19.83 3.62
C PHE A 164 6.55 20.44 3.39
N ALA A 165 6.61 21.72 3.02
CA ALA A 165 7.86 22.41 2.69
C ALA A 165 7.85 23.88 3.13
N PRO A 166 9.02 24.46 3.42
CA PRO A 166 9.13 25.87 3.84
C PRO A 166 8.93 26.83 2.66
N THR A 167 9.23 26.39 1.44
CA THR A 167 9.10 27.19 0.22
C THR A 167 8.40 26.41 -0.89
N ARG A 168 7.68 27.12 -1.76
CA ARG A 168 7.00 26.52 -2.91
C ARG A 168 7.96 25.89 -3.92
N HIS A 169 9.17 26.43 -4.06
CA HIS A 169 10.17 25.95 -5.03
C HIS A 169 10.61 24.50 -4.75
N LYS A 170 10.63 24.08 -3.48
CA LYS A 170 10.96 22.71 -3.09
C LYS A 170 9.90 21.66 -3.46
N LEU A 171 8.72 22.10 -3.91
CA LEU A 171 7.61 21.25 -4.34
C LEU A 171 7.43 21.25 -5.87
N LYS A 172 8.32 21.92 -6.61
CA LYS A 172 8.30 21.95 -8.07
C LYS A 172 9.19 20.86 -8.65
#